data_AF-A0A975D0X5-F1
#
_entry.id   AF-A0A975D0X5-F1
#
_cell.length_a   1.000
_cell.length_b   1.000
_cell.length_c   1.000
_cell.angle_alpha   90.00
_cell.angle_beta   90.00
_cell.angle_gamma   90.00
#
_symmetry.space_group_name_H-M   'P 1'
#
loop_
_entity.id
_entity.type
_entity.pdbx_description
1 polymer ?
#
loop_
_entity_poly.entity_id
_entity_poly.type
_entity_poly.pdbx_seq_one_letter_code
_entity_poly.pdbx_strand_id
1 'polypeptide(L)'
;MAKPLDDRILAAMGHGARAATVSDLINEVAAAIDVAQIEHDALDARSKSATSPEDEAEAAAEEAGRVARRLVRLQAKRQQLQGRYQELMDSERRKRHVEEYEAIRGRRDQLAADIKDRWPVLVGEIIDLIERIEASDAEIEASRRNVPSGCDWLESAESMARGCPANWYLHGGSPVLRFTKMKIPTFDGTDTLRPNLRPQREERMRMEEQERQRNRSYLAQKAAEEARFARYMVTPPDRQSGPAVSLATQHGAVDCIRRGELMMTVEQAAEAQAKGCNVEPLAAGQALSQPADAHF
;
A
#
# COMPACT_ATOMS: atom_id res chain seq x y z
N MET A 1 -14.02 55.68 9.91
CA MET A 1 -13.89 55.79 8.45
C MET A 1 -13.44 54.44 7.91
N ALA A 2 -13.93 54.01 6.75
CA ALA A 2 -13.45 52.77 6.12
C ALA A 2 -11.96 52.92 5.76
N LYS A 3 -11.18 51.84 5.93
CA LYS A 3 -9.78 51.83 5.49
C LYS A 3 -9.70 52.03 3.97
N PRO A 4 -8.66 52.73 3.47
CA PRO A 4 -8.40 52.82 2.04
C PRO A 4 -8.43 51.44 1.37
N LEU A 5 -8.92 51.38 0.13
CA LEU A 5 -9.02 50.14 -0.65
C LEU A 5 -7.66 49.41 -0.71
N ASP A 6 -6.58 50.16 -0.89
CA ASP A 6 -5.22 49.62 -0.99
C ASP A 6 -4.76 48.93 0.30
N ASP A 7 -5.08 49.49 1.47
CA ASP A 7 -4.77 48.87 2.76
C ASP A 7 -5.56 47.57 2.97
N ARG A 8 -6.81 47.53 2.49
CA ARG A 8 -7.65 46.33 2.56
C ARG A 8 -7.16 45.24 1.62
N ILE A 9 -6.69 45.60 0.42
CA ILE A 9 -6.07 44.67 -0.53
C ILE A 9 -4.79 44.10 0.08
N LEU A 10 -3.91 44.95 0.64
CA LEU A 10 -2.70 44.49 1.32
C LEU A 10 -3.01 43.55 2.48
N ALA A 11 -4.02 43.86 3.29
CA ALA A 11 -4.47 42.98 4.37
C ALA A 11 -5.01 41.64 3.84
N ALA A 12 -5.75 41.64 2.73
CA ALA A 12 -6.31 40.44 2.11
C ALA A 12 -5.25 39.54 1.45
N MET A 13 -4.11 40.11 1.03
CA MET A 13 -2.96 39.35 0.57
C MET A 13 -2.17 38.69 1.71
N GLY A 14 -2.39 39.12 2.96
CA GLY A 14 -1.73 38.58 4.14
C GLY A 14 -2.18 37.17 4.54
N HIS A 15 -1.51 36.64 5.56
CA HIS A 15 -1.91 35.40 6.21
C HIS A 15 -3.18 35.63 7.06
N GLY A 16 -4.16 34.74 6.94
CA GLY A 16 -5.41 34.80 7.71
C GLY A 16 -6.60 35.48 7.01
N ALA A 17 -6.45 35.94 5.78
CA ALA A 17 -7.57 36.41 4.98
C ALA A 17 -8.59 35.27 4.72
N ARG A 18 -9.88 35.59 4.79
CA ARG A 18 -10.98 34.67 4.47
C ARG A 18 -11.34 34.76 2.99
N ALA A 19 -11.68 33.63 2.36
CA ALA A 19 -12.05 33.59 0.94
C ALA A 19 -13.21 34.55 0.61
N ALA A 20 -14.22 34.63 1.49
CA ALA A 20 -15.34 35.57 1.34
C ALA A 20 -14.87 37.03 1.28
N THR A 21 -13.98 37.44 2.18
CA THR A 21 -13.43 38.82 2.20
C THR A 21 -12.63 39.15 0.94
N VAL A 22 -11.88 38.17 0.40
CA VAL A 22 -11.16 38.34 -0.87
C VAL A 22 -12.14 38.47 -2.04
N SER A 23 -13.22 37.68 -2.05
CA SER A 23 -14.28 37.76 -3.07
C SER A 23 -14.98 39.13 -3.08
N ASP A 24 -15.33 39.65 -1.91
CA ASP A 24 -15.93 40.99 -1.78
C ASP A 24 -14.98 42.07 -2.33
N LEU A 25 -13.68 41.96 -2.04
CA LEU A 25 -12.67 42.89 -2.56
C LEU A 25 -12.47 42.78 -4.08
N ILE A 26 -12.60 41.58 -4.66
CA ILE A 26 -12.59 41.42 -6.13
C ILE A 26 -13.74 42.21 -6.75
N ASN A 27 -14.94 42.13 -6.17
CA ASN A 27 -16.12 42.86 -6.65
C ASN A 27 -15.96 44.37 -6.48
N GLU A 28 -15.41 44.82 -5.35
CA GLU A 28 -15.14 46.24 -5.09
C GLU A 28 -14.09 46.80 -6.05
N VAL A 29 -13.01 46.06 -6.32
CA VAL A 29 -11.98 46.45 -7.30
C VAL A 29 -12.57 46.45 -8.72
N ALA A 30 -13.46 45.51 -9.06
CA ALA A 30 -14.15 45.50 -10.35
C ALA A 30 -15.00 46.77 -10.53
N ALA A 31 -15.80 47.14 -9.52
CA ALA A 31 -16.57 48.38 -9.56
C ALA A 31 -15.66 49.62 -9.67
N ALA A 32 -14.51 49.64 -8.98
CA ALA A 32 -13.54 50.73 -9.10
C ALA A 32 -12.87 50.81 -10.50
N ILE A 33 -12.69 49.67 -11.17
CA ILE A 33 -12.24 49.61 -12.57
C ILE A 33 -13.30 50.22 -13.48
N ASP A 34 -14.57 49.85 -13.31
CA ASP A 34 -15.67 50.35 -14.15
C ASP A 34 -15.81 51.88 -14.04
N VAL A 35 -15.75 52.43 -12.82
CA VAL A 35 -15.77 53.90 -12.61
C VAL A 35 -14.56 54.56 -13.27
N ALA A 36 -13.36 54.02 -13.09
CA ALA A 36 -12.15 54.58 -13.70
C ALA A 36 -12.15 54.48 -15.23
N GLN A 37 -12.82 53.48 -15.80
CA GLN A 37 -12.99 53.35 -17.26
C GLN A 37 -13.91 54.43 -17.81
N ILE A 38 -15.06 54.67 -17.14
CA ILE A 38 -15.99 55.74 -17.52
C ILE A 38 -15.28 57.11 -17.45
N GLU A 39 -14.51 57.36 -16.39
CA GLU A 39 -13.72 58.59 -16.22
C GLU A 39 -12.67 58.75 -17.33
N HIS A 40 -11.93 57.68 -17.63
CA HIS A 40 -10.94 57.66 -18.71
C HIS A 40 -11.57 58.00 -20.06
N ASP A 41 -12.69 57.35 -20.41
CA ASP A 41 -13.34 57.52 -21.70
C ASP A 41 -13.93 58.94 -21.86
N ALA A 42 -14.43 59.53 -20.77
CA ALA A 42 -14.87 60.92 -20.77
C ALA A 42 -13.72 61.92 -20.99
N LEU A 43 -12.57 61.71 -20.34
CA LEU A 43 -11.38 62.55 -20.51
C LEU A 43 -10.75 62.39 -21.91
N ASP A 44 -10.71 61.16 -22.43
CA ASP A 44 -10.24 60.87 -23.78
C ASP A 44 -11.16 61.46 -24.86
N ALA A 45 -12.47 61.47 -24.65
CA ALA A 45 -13.41 62.15 -25.53
C ALA A 45 -13.22 63.67 -25.50
N ARG A 46 -12.95 64.25 -24.32
CA ARG A 46 -12.70 65.69 -24.17
C ARG A 46 -11.38 66.11 -24.83
N SER A 47 -10.31 65.33 -24.67
CA SER A 47 -9.00 65.63 -25.27
C SER A 47 -9.02 65.61 -26.81
N LYS A 48 -9.97 64.90 -27.42
CA LYS A 48 -10.15 64.79 -28.88
C LYS A 48 -11.23 65.72 -29.44
N SER A 49 -11.89 66.51 -28.60
CA SER A 49 -13.01 67.35 -29.03
C SER A 49 -12.53 68.56 -29.84
N ALA A 50 -13.07 68.71 -31.06
CA ALA A 50 -12.75 69.84 -31.94
C ALA A 50 -13.23 71.20 -31.41
N THR A 51 -14.08 71.21 -30.39
CA THR A 51 -14.63 72.44 -29.80
C THR A 51 -13.95 72.85 -28.49
N SER A 52 -13.01 72.05 -27.98
CA SER A 52 -12.29 72.36 -26.75
C SER A 52 -11.09 73.27 -27.02
N PRO A 53 -10.78 74.24 -26.14
CA PRO A 53 -9.52 74.98 -26.19
C PRO A 53 -8.31 74.03 -26.10
N GLU A 54 -7.21 74.36 -26.76
CA GLU A 54 -6.02 73.51 -26.85
C GLU A 54 -5.44 73.17 -25.46
N ASP A 55 -5.34 74.16 -24.56
CA ASP A 55 -4.88 73.97 -23.18
C ASP A 55 -5.77 72.99 -22.39
N GLU A 56 -7.09 73.01 -22.62
CA GLU A 56 -8.02 72.08 -21.96
C GLU A 56 -7.91 70.67 -22.53
N ALA A 57 -7.67 70.54 -23.83
CA ALA A 57 -7.48 69.26 -24.50
C ALA A 57 -6.19 68.57 -24.02
N GLU A 58 -5.09 69.33 -23.87
CA GLU A 58 -3.82 68.82 -23.35
C GLU A 58 -3.93 68.40 -21.87
N ALA A 59 -4.57 69.23 -21.03
CA ALA A 59 -4.83 68.87 -19.63
C ALA A 59 -5.68 67.59 -19.50
N ALA A 60 -6.73 67.45 -20.32
CA ALA A 60 -7.55 66.24 -20.35
C ALA A 60 -6.76 65.00 -20.80
N ALA A 61 -5.84 65.15 -21.75
CA ALA A 61 -4.97 64.06 -22.19
C ALA A 61 -4.00 63.60 -21.09
N GLU A 62 -3.41 64.53 -20.33
CA GLU A 62 -2.57 64.18 -19.20
C GLU A 62 -3.34 63.42 -18.11
N GLU A 63 -4.53 63.90 -17.77
CA GLU A 63 -5.40 63.25 -16.78
C GLU A 63 -5.84 61.86 -17.25
N ALA A 64 -6.25 61.71 -18.52
CA ALA A 64 -6.54 60.41 -19.12
C ALA A 64 -5.35 59.46 -18.97
N GLY A 65 -4.12 59.93 -19.22
CA GLY A 65 -2.90 59.15 -19.02
C GLY A 65 -2.68 58.72 -17.56
N ARG A 66 -3.05 59.55 -16.58
CA ARG A 66 -2.99 59.18 -15.15
C ARG A 66 -4.04 58.11 -14.80
N VAL A 67 -5.27 58.25 -15.31
CA VAL A 67 -6.35 57.28 -15.12
C VAL A 67 -6.01 55.95 -15.79
N ALA A 68 -5.43 55.95 -16.99
CA ALA A 68 -4.98 54.74 -17.68
C ALA A 68 -3.96 53.95 -16.85
N ARG A 69 -2.96 54.62 -16.24
CA ARG A 69 -2.00 53.96 -15.31
C ARG A 69 -2.70 53.41 -14.08
N ARG A 70 -3.72 54.09 -13.56
CA ARG A 70 -4.53 53.62 -12.42
C ARG A 70 -5.32 52.36 -12.80
N LEU A 71 -5.93 52.32 -13.99
CA LEU A 71 -6.66 51.15 -14.52
C LEU A 71 -5.75 49.92 -14.58
N VAL A 72 -4.56 50.04 -15.15
CA VAL A 72 -3.58 48.94 -15.21
C VAL A 72 -3.25 48.40 -13.81
N ARG A 73 -3.04 49.30 -12.83
CA ARG A 73 -2.79 48.88 -11.43
C ARG A 73 -3.99 48.19 -10.79
N LEU A 74 -5.21 48.67 -11.03
CA LEU A 74 -6.42 48.05 -10.50
C LEU A 74 -6.66 46.66 -11.11
N GLN A 75 -6.44 46.52 -12.42
CA GLN A 75 -6.52 45.23 -13.12
C GLN A 75 -5.49 44.24 -12.57
N ALA A 76 -4.24 44.67 -12.36
CA ALA A 76 -3.21 43.84 -11.75
C ALA A 76 -3.59 43.41 -10.32
N LYS A 77 -4.11 44.34 -9.50
CA LYS A 77 -4.62 44.03 -8.15
C LYS A 77 -5.77 43.01 -8.20
N ARG A 78 -6.71 43.16 -9.14
CA ARG A 78 -7.82 42.20 -9.33
C ARG A 78 -7.30 40.80 -9.67
N GLN A 79 -6.35 40.69 -10.59
CA GLN A 79 -5.74 39.40 -10.95
C GLN A 79 -5.04 38.74 -9.76
N GLN A 80 -4.29 39.53 -8.96
CA GLN A 80 -3.66 39.03 -7.74
C GLN A 80 -4.70 38.53 -6.72
N LEU A 81 -5.78 39.27 -6.49
CA LEU A 81 -6.87 38.84 -5.62
C LEU A 81 -7.57 37.58 -6.13
N GLN A 82 -7.78 37.45 -7.45
CA GLN A 82 -8.36 36.25 -8.06
C GLN A 82 -7.48 35.02 -7.85
N GLY A 83 -6.16 35.14 -8.08
CA GLY A 83 -5.20 34.08 -7.77
C GLY A 83 -5.25 33.70 -6.28
N ARG A 84 -5.23 34.70 -5.40
CA ARG A 84 -5.33 34.49 -3.95
C ARG A 84 -6.63 33.81 -3.53
N TYR A 85 -7.75 34.19 -4.10
CA TYR A 85 -9.06 33.58 -3.83
C TYR A 85 -9.04 32.10 -4.21
N GLN A 86 -8.51 31.77 -5.39
CA GLN A 86 -8.40 30.39 -5.85
C GLN A 86 -7.53 29.55 -4.91
N GLU A 87 -6.37 30.07 -4.48
CA GLU A 87 -5.50 29.40 -3.49
C GLU A 87 -6.23 29.11 -2.17
N LEU A 88 -7.01 30.08 -1.66
CA LEU A 88 -7.78 29.91 -0.42
C LEU A 88 -8.85 28.83 -0.59
N MET A 89 -9.60 28.85 -1.70
CA MET A 89 -10.61 27.84 -2.02
C MET A 89 -10.02 26.43 -2.15
N ASP A 90 -8.87 26.31 -2.82
CA ASP A 90 -8.17 25.02 -2.97
C ASP A 90 -7.58 24.52 -1.64
N SER A 91 -7.14 25.44 -0.77
CA SER A 91 -6.72 25.13 0.59
C SER A 91 -7.89 24.61 1.44
N GLU A 92 -9.05 25.28 1.41
CA GLU A 92 -10.25 24.83 2.11
C GLU A 92 -10.76 23.48 1.61
N ARG A 93 -10.78 23.28 0.28
CA ARG A 93 -11.16 21.99 -0.32
C ARG A 93 -10.23 20.87 0.13
N ARG A 94 -8.92 21.10 0.14
CA ARG A 94 -7.94 20.10 0.63
C ARG A 94 -8.17 19.77 2.10
N LYS A 95 -8.40 20.76 2.95
CA LYS A 95 -8.70 20.53 4.37
C LYS A 95 -9.95 19.68 4.57
N ARG A 96 -11.06 20.02 3.90
CA ARG A 96 -12.30 19.23 3.95
C ARG A 96 -12.09 17.80 3.48
N HIS A 97 -11.35 17.61 2.37
CA HIS A 97 -11.03 16.27 1.88
C HIS A 97 -10.22 15.44 2.89
N VAL A 98 -9.26 16.05 3.60
CA VAL A 98 -8.49 15.37 4.65
C VAL A 98 -9.40 14.98 5.82
N GLU A 99 -10.28 15.88 6.26
CA GLU A 99 -11.24 15.61 7.33
C GLU A 99 -12.22 14.47 6.97
N GLU A 100 -12.77 14.51 5.76
CA GLU A 100 -13.65 13.46 5.23
C GLU A 100 -12.93 12.11 5.11
N TYR A 101 -11.70 12.12 4.62
CA TYR A 101 -10.87 10.93 4.49
C TYR A 101 -10.60 10.28 5.85
N GLU A 102 -10.19 11.07 6.85
CA GLU A 102 -9.94 10.55 8.20
C GLU A 102 -11.23 10.02 8.86
N ALA A 103 -12.38 10.65 8.62
CA ALA A 103 -13.66 10.13 9.10
C ALA A 103 -14.05 8.80 8.44
N ILE A 104 -13.85 8.66 7.12
CA ILE A 104 -14.07 7.39 6.40
C ILE A 104 -13.12 6.30 6.91
N ARG A 105 -11.84 6.64 7.08
CA ARG A 105 -10.81 5.75 7.61
C ARG A 105 -11.19 5.25 9.01
N GLY A 106 -11.59 6.14 9.90
CA GLY A 106 -12.04 5.77 11.25
C GLY A 106 -13.23 4.81 11.24
N ARG A 107 -14.24 5.06 10.39
CA ARG A 107 -15.38 4.13 10.23
C ARG A 107 -14.97 2.76 9.70
N ARG A 108 -14.06 2.74 8.70
CA ARG A 108 -13.52 1.50 8.15
C ARG A 108 -12.76 0.71 9.21
N ASP A 109 -11.90 1.37 9.97
CA ASP A 109 -11.05 0.73 10.98
C ASP A 109 -11.91 0.20 12.14
N GLN A 110 -12.96 0.93 12.54
CA GLN A 110 -13.95 0.44 13.50
C GLN A 110 -14.69 -0.79 12.98
N LEU A 111 -15.19 -0.75 11.74
CA LEU A 111 -15.87 -1.89 11.15
C LEU A 111 -14.95 -3.11 11.04
N ALA A 112 -13.67 -2.90 10.69
CA ALA A 112 -12.68 -3.97 10.66
C ALA A 112 -12.46 -4.58 12.05
N ALA A 113 -12.43 -3.75 13.11
CA ALA A 113 -12.36 -4.24 14.50
C ALA A 113 -13.62 -5.02 14.89
N ASP A 114 -14.81 -4.47 14.63
CA ASP A 114 -16.09 -5.13 14.92
C ASP A 114 -16.19 -6.48 14.24
N ILE A 115 -15.78 -6.55 12.97
CA ILE A 115 -15.76 -7.78 12.19
C ILE A 115 -14.77 -8.77 12.81
N LYS A 116 -13.54 -8.33 13.11
CA LYS A 116 -12.50 -9.18 13.71
C LYS A 116 -12.94 -9.78 15.05
N ASP A 117 -13.65 -9.01 15.85
CA ASP A 117 -14.07 -9.42 17.20
C ASP A 117 -15.34 -10.26 17.17
N ARG A 118 -16.34 -9.88 16.36
CA ARG A 118 -17.66 -10.54 16.35
C ARG A 118 -17.74 -11.74 15.43
N TRP A 119 -17.02 -11.74 14.31
CA TRP A 119 -17.14 -12.83 13.33
C TRP A 119 -16.74 -14.20 13.90
N PRO A 120 -15.63 -14.37 14.66
CA PRO A 120 -15.28 -15.66 15.22
C PRO A 120 -16.35 -16.22 16.16
N VAL A 121 -17.02 -15.35 16.93
CA VAL A 121 -18.12 -15.74 17.82
C VAL A 121 -19.32 -16.23 17.02
N LEU A 122 -19.75 -15.46 16.01
CA LEU A 122 -20.87 -15.84 15.15
C LEU A 122 -20.60 -17.14 14.38
N VAL A 123 -19.37 -17.32 13.88
CA VAL A 123 -18.98 -18.57 13.22
C VAL A 123 -19.00 -19.73 14.20
N GLY A 124 -18.54 -19.54 15.44
CA GLY A 124 -18.63 -20.55 16.50
C GLY A 124 -20.07 -20.97 16.79
N GLU A 125 -20.99 -20.01 16.91
CA GLU A 125 -22.42 -20.27 17.12
C GLU A 125 -23.05 -21.03 15.94
N ILE A 126 -22.69 -20.65 14.70
CA ILE A 126 -23.17 -21.34 13.50
C ILE A 126 -22.64 -22.79 13.45
N ILE A 127 -21.36 -23.00 13.80
CA ILE A 127 -20.76 -24.34 13.84
C ILE A 127 -21.44 -25.20 14.90
N ASP A 128 -21.66 -24.69 16.11
CA ASP A 128 -22.38 -25.42 17.18
C ASP A 128 -23.78 -25.86 16.71
N LEU A 129 -24.53 -24.96 16.08
CA LEU A 129 -25.85 -25.29 15.53
C LEU A 129 -25.78 -26.37 14.45
N ILE A 130 -24.78 -26.32 13.56
CA ILE A 130 -24.58 -27.33 12.52
C ILE A 130 -24.20 -28.68 13.13
N GLU A 131 -23.29 -28.72 14.10
CA GLU A 131 -22.88 -29.96 14.80
C GLU A 131 -24.08 -30.60 15.50
N ARG A 132 -24.96 -29.81 16.12
CA ARG A 132 -26.19 -30.29 16.76
C ARG A 132 -27.21 -30.83 15.75
N ILE A 133 -27.34 -30.20 14.58
CA ILE A 133 -28.16 -30.73 13.48
C ILE A 133 -27.60 -32.06 13.00
N GLU A 134 -26.29 -32.18 12.79
CA GLU A 134 -25.65 -33.42 12.35
C GLU A 134 -25.82 -34.55 13.38
N ALA A 135 -25.66 -34.26 14.68
CA ALA A 135 -25.90 -35.22 15.74
C ALA A 135 -27.37 -35.69 15.78
N SER A 136 -28.32 -34.77 15.72
CA SER A 136 -29.75 -35.09 15.69
C SER A 136 -30.12 -35.92 14.45
N ASP A 137 -29.60 -35.58 13.27
CA ASP A 137 -29.80 -36.34 12.04
C ASP A 137 -29.25 -37.77 12.16
N ALA A 138 -28.09 -37.94 12.80
CA ALA A 138 -27.49 -39.25 13.01
C ALA A 138 -28.34 -40.11 13.96
N GLU A 139 -28.91 -39.52 15.02
CA GLU A 139 -29.84 -40.19 15.93
C GLU A 139 -31.14 -40.60 15.22
N ILE A 140 -31.71 -39.71 14.40
CA ILE A 140 -32.89 -39.99 13.58
C ILE A 140 -32.60 -41.14 12.60
N GLU A 141 -31.44 -41.14 11.95
CA GLU A 141 -31.06 -42.19 11.01
C GLU A 141 -30.82 -43.53 11.72
N ALA A 142 -30.27 -43.51 12.93
CA ALA A 142 -30.15 -44.71 13.75
C ALA A 142 -31.53 -45.26 14.16
N SER A 143 -32.48 -44.39 14.53
CA SER A 143 -33.84 -44.81 14.91
C SER A 143 -34.65 -45.33 13.72
N ARG A 144 -34.40 -44.85 12.51
CA ARG A 144 -35.08 -45.30 11.27
C ARG A 144 -34.93 -46.80 11.00
N ARG A 145 -33.85 -47.42 11.48
CA ARG A 145 -33.64 -48.87 11.31
C ARG A 145 -34.60 -49.71 12.15
N ASN A 146 -35.16 -49.14 13.23
CA ASN A 146 -36.01 -49.83 14.20
C ASN A 146 -37.21 -48.95 14.60
N VAL A 147 -37.92 -48.37 13.62
CA VAL A 147 -39.10 -47.54 13.91
C VAL A 147 -40.17 -48.40 14.59
N PRO A 148 -40.65 -48.03 15.79
CA PRO A 148 -41.75 -48.73 16.44
C PRO A 148 -43.00 -48.75 15.56
N SER A 149 -43.75 -49.85 15.61
CA SER A 149 -44.99 -49.99 14.83
C SER A 149 -45.97 -48.88 15.20
N GLY A 150 -46.48 -48.16 14.21
CA GLY A 150 -47.43 -47.06 14.37
C GLY A 150 -46.81 -45.68 14.57
N CYS A 151 -45.48 -45.53 14.51
CA CYS A 151 -44.81 -44.23 14.55
C CYS A 151 -44.39 -43.74 13.16
N ASP A 152 -44.52 -42.43 12.93
CA ASP A 152 -44.04 -41.77 11.71
C ASP A 152 -42.52 -41.59 11.73
N TRP A 153 -41.95 -41.40 10.54
CA TRP A 153 -40.53 -41.09 10.41
C TRP A 153 -40.25 -39.68 10.93
N LEU A 154 -39.21 -39.56 11.75
CA LEU A 154 -38.73 -38.26 12.18
C LEU A 154 -38.05 -37.52 11.02
N GLU A 155 -38.43 -36.25 10.85
CA GLU A 155 -37.79 -35.32 9.94
C GLU A 155 -36.57 -34.68 10.58
N SER A 156 -35.58 -34.30 9.76
CA SER A 156 -34.43 -33.53 10.24
C SER A 156 -34.90 -32.22 10.86
N ALA A 157 -34.29 -31.82 11.97
CA ALA A 157 -34.57 -30.55 12.63
C ALA A 157 -34.42 -29.35 11.66
N GLU A 158 -33.45 -29.41 10.75
CA GLU A 158 -33.25 -28.41 9.71
C GLU A 158 -34.41 -28.38 8.70
N SER A 159 -34.95 -29.55 8.33
CA SER A 159 -36.08 -29.69 7.41
C SER A 159 -37.33 -29.04 7.98
N MET A 160 -37.64 -29.35 9.25
CA MET A 160 -38.77 -28.79 9.98
C MET A 160 -38.65 -27.26 10.14
N ALA A 161 -37.48 -26.77 10.55
CA ALA A 161 -37.23 -25.34 10.73
C ALA A 161 -37.38 -24.55 9.43
N ARG A 162 -37.04 -25.15 8.28
CA ARG A 162 -37.09 -24.51 6.96
C ARG A 162 -38.40 -24.79 6.20
N GLY A 163 -39.30 -25.61 6.73
CA GLY A 163 -40.49 -26.09 6.01
C GLY A 163 -40.13 -26.83 4.72
N CYS A 164 -38.99 -27.50 4.68
CA CYS A 164 -38.53 -28.26 3.52
C CYS A 164 -39.00 -29.73 3.61
N PRO A 165 -39.24 -30.39 2.47
CA PRO A 165 -39.54 -31.83 2.48
C PRO A 165 -38.30 -32.63 2.87
N ALA A 166 -38.50 -33.77 3.53
CA ALA A 166 -37.43 -34.61 4.07
C ALA A 166 -36.42 -35.14 3.02
N ASN A 167 -36.81 -35.18 1.74
CA ASN A 167 -35.93 -35.56 0.64
C ASN A 167 -34.99 -34.43 0.19
N TRP A 168 -35.14 -33.22 0.71
CA TRP A 168 -34.36 -32.03 0.32
C TRP A 168 -34.52 -31.62 -1.15
N TYR A 169 -35.65 -31.93 -1.79
CA TYR A 169 -35.98 -31.48 -3.15
C TYR A 169 -37.27 -30.65 -3.17
N LEU A 170 -37.21 -29.44 -3.71
CA LEU A 170 -38.41 -28.63 -3.95
C LEU A 170 -39.25 -29.20 -5.10
N HIS A 171 -40.50 -28.76 -5.21
CA HIS A 171 -41.34 -29.05 -6.37
C HIS A 171 -40.63 -28.55 -7.64
N GLY A 172 -40.37 -29.46 -8.59
CA GLY A 172 -39.52 -29.19 -9.77
C GLY A 172 -38.10 -29.77 -9.68
N GLY A 173 -37.76 -30.51 -8.63
CA GLY A 173 -36.53 -31.29 -8.56
C GLY A 173 -35.25 -30.50 -8.26
N SER A 174 -35.37 -29.24 -7.84
CA SER A 174 -34.20 -28.46 -7.40
C SER A 174 -33.77 -28.90 -6.00
N PRO A 175 -32.49 -29.30 -5.80
CA PRO A 175 -31.99 -29.68 -4.50
C PRO A 175 -31.86 -28.46 -3.58
N VAL A 176 -32.23 -28.63 -2.31
CA VAL A 176 -32.06 -27.62 -1.27
C VAL A 176 -30.70 -27.81 -0.61
N LEU A 177 -29.84 -26.79 -0.66
CA LEU A 177 -28.53 -26.83 0.00
C LEU A 177 -28.73 -26.88 1.53
N ARG A 178 -28.15 -27.90 2.17
CA ARG A 178 -28.19 -28.09 3.62
C ARG A 178 -27.14 -27.23 4.33
N PHE A 179 -27.44 -26.76 5.54
CA PHE A 179 -26.46 -26.03 6.36
C PHE A 179 -25.21 -26.86 6.65
N THR A 180 -25.37 -28.18 6.82
CA THR A 180 -24.26 -29.14 6.99
C THR A 180 -23.31 -29.21 5.80
N LYS A 181 -23.71 -28.69 4.62
CA LYS A 181 -22.89 -28.62 3.40
C LYS A 181 -22.38 -27.22 3.07
N MET A 182 -22.72 -26.23 3.89
CA MET A 182 -22.27 -24.85 3.69
C MET A 182 -20.77 -24.71 3.97
N LYS A 183 -20.09 -23.88 3.17
CA LYS A 183 -18.71 -23.46 3.42
C LYS A 183 -18.74 -22.09 4.07
N ILE A 184 -18.13 -21.96 5.25
CA ILE A 184 -18.08 -20.69 5.97
C ILE A 184 -16.67 -20.11 5.82
N PRO A 185 -16.50 -18.89 5.30
CA PRO A 185 -15.19 -18.30 5.14
C PRO A 185 -14.55 -18.00 6.51
N THR A 186 -13.25 -18.28 6.63
CA THR A 186 -12.44 -17.88 7.78
C THR A 186 -11.78 -16.53 7.54
N PHE A 187 -11.49 -15.82 8.64
CA PHE A 187 -10.78 -14.55 8.60
C PHE A 187 -9.29 -14.67 8.32
N ASP A 188 -8.73 -15.88 8.30
CA ASP A 188 -7.31 -16.12 8.02
C ASP A 188 -6.94 -16.00 6.54
N GLY A 189 -7.92 -15.71 5.65
CA GLY A 189 -7.71 -15.46 4.23
C GLY A 189 -7.17 -16.66 3.44
N THR A 190 -7.03 -17.82 4.09
CA THR A 190 -6.39 -19.01 3.51
C THR A 190 -7.31 -20.22 3.50
N ASP A 191 -8.49 -20.14 4.11
CA ASP A 191 -9.36 -21.31 4.23
C ASP A 191 -10.87 -21.05 4.13
N THR A 192 -11.61 -22.14 3.93
CA THR A 192 -13.05 -22.19 4.17
C THR A 192 -13.30 -23.26 5.22
N LEU A 193 -13.87 -22.89 6.37
CA LEU A 193 -14.32 -23.87 7.35
C LEU A 193 -15.44 -24.69 6.72
N ARG A 194 -15.18 -25.99 6.55
CA ARG A 194 -16.25 -26.99 6.57
C ARG A 194 -16.47 -27.41 8.03
N PRO A 195 -17.72 -27.62 8.47
CA PRO A 195 -18.05 -28.04 9.85
C PRO A 195 -17.30 -29.30 10.33
N ASN A 196 -16.85 -30.18 9.44
CA ASN A 196 -16.23 -31.47 9.78
C ASN A 196 -14.69 -31.46 9.94
N LEU A 197 -14.05 -30.35 10.33
CA LEU A 197 -12.59 -30.20 10.31
C LEU A 197 -11.88 -30.09 11.67
N ARG A 198 -12.51 -30.52 12.78
CA ARG A 198 -11.75 -30.70 14.03
C ARG A 198 -10.45 -31.55 13.86
N PRO A 199 -10.43 -32.66 13.07
CA PRO A 199 -9.18 -33.40 12.87
C PRO A 199 -8.15 -32.64 12.02
N GLN A 200 -8.57 -31.80 11.07
CA GLN A 200 -7.64 -31.15 10.15
C GLN A 200 -6.83 -30.03 10.80
N ARG A 201 -7.35 -29.35 11.82
CA ARG A 201 -6.58 -28.32 12.53
C ARG A 201 -5.41 -28.93 13.32
N GLU A 202 -5.66 -30.03 14.02
CA GLU A 202 -4.62 -30.74 14.76
C GLU A 202 -3.62 -31.41 13.81
N GLU A 203 -4.08 -32.03 12.74
CA GLU A 203 -3.23 -32.64 11.71
C GLU A 203 -2.37 -31.59 10.99
N ARG A 204 -2.92 -30.41 10.70
CA ARG A 204 -2.19 -29.30 10.08
C ARG A 204 -1.13 -28.72 11.02
N MET A 205 -1.45 -28.53 12.30
CA MET A 205 -0.45 -28.13 13.30
C MET A 205 0.69 -29.14 13.41
N ARG A 206 0.38 -30.45 13.37
CA ARG A 206 1.38 -31.51 13.34
C ARG A 206 2.25 -31.47 12.08
N MET A 207 1.66 -31.22 10.91
CA MET A 207 2.40 -31.08 9.65
C MET A 207 3.32 -29.86 9.67
N GLU A 208 2.82 -28.70 10.10
CA GLU A 208 3.62 -27.47 10.20
C GLU A 208 4.79 -27.62 11.18
N GLU A 209 4.57 -28.32 12.31
CA GLU A 209 5.62 -28.61 13.27
C GLU A 209 6.67 -29.58 12.69
N GLN A 210 6.25 -30.61 11.94
CA GLN A 210 7.16 -31.51 11.22
C GLN A 210 7.99 -30.76 10.17
N GLU A 211 7.39 -29.84 9.41
CA GLU A 211 8.12 -29.03 8.43
C GLU A 211 9.11 -28.09 9.11
N ARG A 212 8.73 -27.45 10.22
CA ARG A 212 9.66 -26.63 11.01
C ARG A 212 10.83 -27.44 11.54
N GLN A 213 10.59 -28.66 12.00
CA GLN A 213 11.65 -29.56 12.45
C GLN A 213 12.57 -29.96 11.29
N ARG A 214 12.01 -30.33 10.12
CA ARG A 214 12.79 -30.65 8.91
C ARG A 214 13.63 -29.48 8.44
N ASN A 215 13.07 -28.27 8.41
CA ASN A 215 13.80 -27.07 8.03
C ASN A 215 14.90 -26.73 9.03
N ARG A 216 14.65 -26.88 10.34
CA ARG A 216 15.70 -26.71 11.36
C ARG A 216 16.83 -27.72 11.20
N SER A 217 16.51 -29.00 10.99
CA SER A 217 17.55 -30.02 10.77
C SER A 217 18.33 -29.78 9.49
N TYR A 218 17.65 -29.36 8.41
CA TYR A 218 18.28 -29.03 7.14
C TYR A 218 19.24 -27.84 7.27
N LEU A 219 18.81 -26.76 7.92
CA LEU A 219 19.66 -25.59 8.16
C LEU A 219 20.83 -25.90 9.08
N ALA A 220 20.62 -26.74 10.10
CA ALA A 220 21.70 -27.18 10.99
C ALA A 220 22.73 -28.04 10.24
N GLN A 221 22.29 -28.96 9.36
CA GLN A 221 23.17 -29.75 8.51
C GLN A 221 23.95 -28.86 7.54
N LYS A 222 23.26 -27.93 6.86
CA LYS A 222 23.89 -26.99 5.94
C LYS A 222 24.92 -26.10 6.65
N ALA A 223 24.59 -25.58 7.83
CA ALA A 223 25.53 -24.78 8.63
C ALA A 223 26.74 -25.61 9.09
N ALA A 224 26.53 -26.89 9.44
CA ALA A 224 27.62 -27.80 9.78
C ALA A 224 28.51 -28.14 8.57
N GLU A 225 27.93 -28.26 7.38
CA GLU A 225 28.68 -28.43 6.13
C GLU A 225 29.47 -27.16 5.77
N GLU A 226 28.84 -25.99 5.82
CA GLU A 226 29.50 -24.70 5.56
C GLU A 226 30.66 -24.45 6.54
N ALA A 227 30.50 -24.82 7.81
CA ALA A 227 31.56 -24.72 8.83
C ALA A 227 32.77 -25.64 8.57
N ARG A 228 32.64 -26.67 7.71
CA ARG A 228 33.78 -27.51 7.29
C ARG A 228 34.67 -26.83 6.25
N PHE A 229 34.15 -25.84 5.55
CA PHE A 229 34.91 -25.09 4.56
C PHE A 229 35.56 -23.87 5.21
N ALA A 230 36.86 -23.72 4.98
CA ALA A 230 37.60 -22.52 5.34
C ALA A 230 38.16 -21.86 4.09
N ARG A 231 38.40 -20.56 4.19
CA ARG A 231 39.04 -19.78 3.11
C ARG A 231 40.53 -20.05 3.17
N TYR A 232 41.11 -20.48 2.05
CA TYR A 232 42.54 -20.68 1.91
C TYR A 232 43.08 -19.82 0.77
N MET A 233 44.24 -19.23 0.99
CA MET A 233 45.05 -18.64 -0.04
C MET A 233 45.92 -19.74 -0.65
N VAL A 234 45.69 -20.06 -1.91
CA VAL A 234 46.43 -21.11 -2.61
C VAL A 234 47.34 -20.49 -3.66
N THR A 235 48.63 -20.76 -3.57
CA THR A 235 49.65 -20.34 -4.54
C THR A 235 50.19 -21.60 -5.24
N PRO A 236 50.01 -21.74 -6.56
CA PRO A 236 50.54 -22.90 -7.29
C PRO A 236 52.08 -22.89 -7.26
N PRO A 237 52.74 -24.05 -7.40
CA PRO A 237 54.21 -24.12 -7.43
C PRO A 237 54.77 -23.25 -8.56
N ASP A 238 55.88 -22.56 -8.31
CA ASP A 238 56.54 -21.65 -9.26
C ASP A 238 57.13 -22.44 -10.43
N ARG A 239 56.28 -22.71 -11.42
CA ARG A 239 56.65 -23.27 -12.72
C ARG A 239 56.12 -22.32 -13.77
N GLN A 240 57.00 -21.47 -14.30
CA GLN A 240 56.71 -20.51 -15.37
C GLN A 240 56.04 -21.13 -16.63
N SER A 241 55.95 -22.46 -16.75
CA SER A 241 55.22 -23.14 -17.84
C SER A 241 54.60 -24.51 -17.45
N GLY A 242 54.25 -24.72 -16.17
CA GLY A 242 53.65 -25.98 -15.73
C GLY A 242 52.16 -26.15 -16.10
N PRO A 243 51.64 -27.38 -16.24
CA PRO A 243 50.19 -27.61 -16.37
C PRO A 243 49.46 -27.14 -15.10
N ALA A 244 48.22 -26.66 -15.27
CA ALA A 244 47.38 -26.22 -14.16
C ALA A 244 47.17 -27.36 -13.14
N VAL A 245 47.18 -27.04 -11.84
CA VAL A 245 46.89 -28.01 -10.80
C VAL A 245 45.40 -28.00 -10.52
N SER A 246 44.71 -29.11 -10.79
CA SER A 246 43.27 -29.23 -10.52
C SER A 246 43.01 -29.52 -9.04
N LEU A 247 42.24 -28.64 -8.39
CA LEU A 247 41.94 -28.66 -6.96
C LEU A 247 40.43 -28.79 -6.72
N ALA A 248 40.03 -29.65 -5.80
CA ALA A 248 38.63 -29.76 -5.39
C ALA A 248 38.27 -28.63 -4.41
N THR A 249 37.19 -27.90 -4.70
CA THR A 249 36.69 -26.79 -3.88
C THR A 249 35.21 -27.00 -3.54
N GLN A 250 34.64 -26.12 -2.71
CA GLN A 250 33.19 -26.11 -2.40
C GLN A 250 32.30 -26.04 -3.66
N HIS A 251 32.78 -25.41 -4.74
CA HIS A 251 32.03 -25.22 -5.99
C HIS A 251 32.42 -26.20 -7.10
N GLY A 252 33.18 -27.25 -6.79
CA GLY A 252 33.68 -28.23 -7.76
C GLY A 252 35.19 -28.12 -8.00
N ALA A 253 35.67 -28.80 -9.04
CA ALA A 253 37.09 -28.78 -9.39
C ALA A 253 37.47 -27.44 -10.06
N VAL A 254 38.54 -26.81 -9.58
CA VAL A 254 39.07 -25.55 -10.11
C VAL A 254 40.54 -25.73 -10.44
N ASP A 255 40.94 -25.32 -11.65
CA ASP A 255 42.32 -25.37 -12.09
C ASP A 255 43.09 -24.14 -11.60
N CYS A 256 44.03 -24.36 -10.67
CA CYS A 256 44.82 -23.30 -10.04
C CYS A 256 46.04 -22.96 -10.92
N ILE A 257 45.92 -21.88 -11.69
CA ILE A 257 46.99 -21.36 -12.56
C ILE A 257 47.70 -20.16 -11.91
N ARG A 258 47.00 -19.43 -11.04
CA ARG A 258 47.50 -18.23 -10.36
C ARG A 258 47.11 -18.28 -8.89
N ARG A 259 47.83 -17.49 -8.08
CA ARG A 259 47.49 -17.27 -6.67
C ARG A 259 46.05 -16.80 -6.55
N GLY A 260 45.25 -17.50 -5.76
CA GLY A 260 43.82 -17.23 -5.63
C GLY A 260 43.26 -17.71 -4.31
N GLU A 261 42.09 -17.19 -3.97
CA GLU A 261 41.35 -17.58 -2.79
C GLU A 261 40.37 -18.69 -3.13
N LEU A 262 40.44 -19.81 -2.41
CA LEU A 262 39.57 -20.96 -2.60
C LEU A 262 38.91 -21.38 -1.28
N MET A 263 37.63 -21.73 -1.34
CA MET A 263 36.89 -22.34 -0.24
C MET A 263 37.10 -23.85 -0.28
N MET A 264 37.82 -24.38 0.70
CA MET A 264 38.23 -25.78 0.74
C MET A 264 38.04 -26.35 2.15
N THR A 265 37.86 -27.67 2.26
CA THR A 265 37.97 -28.35 3.55
C THR A 265 39.45 -28.51 3.94
N VAL A 266 39.71 -28.81 5.21
CA VAL A 266 41.08 -29.08 5.70
C VAL A 266 41.74 -30.22 4.92
N GLU A 267 40.96 -31.25 4.56
CA GLU A 267 41.42 -32.40 3.76
C GLU A 267 41.80 -31.99 2.33
N GLN A 268 40.96 -31.18 1.68
CA GLN A 268 41.25 -30.64 0.35
C GLN A 268 42.48 -29.72 0.36
N ALA A 269 42.64 -28.91 1.41
CA ALA A 269 43.82 -28.06 1.59
C ALA A 269 45.10 -28.90 1.73
N ALA A 270 45.06 -29.99 2.49
CA ALA A 270 46.17 -30.94 2.60
C ALA A 270 46.48 -31.65 1.27
N GLU A 271 45.45 -31.99 0.49
CA GLU A 271 45.63 -32.55 -0.86
C GLU A 271 46.30 -31.56 -1.82
N ALA A 272 45.92 -30.28 -1.76
CA ALA A 272 46.55 -29.22 -2.55
C ALA A 272 48.02 -29.02 -2.16
N GLN A 273 48.36 -29.09 -0.86
CA GLN A 273 49.74 -29.07 -0.38
C GLN A 273 50.54 -30.26 -0.92
N ALA A 274 49.96 -31.47 -0.91
CA ALA A 274 50.59 -32.67 -1.46
C ALA A 274 50.85 -32.57 -2.97
N LYS A 275 50.02 -31.81 -3.70
CA LYS A 275 50.22 -31.47 -5.12
C LYS A 275 51.26 -30.36 -5.37
N GLY A 276 51.88 -29.83 -4.31
CA GLY A 276 52.94 -28.83 -4.38
C GLY A 276 52.47 -27.39 -4.34
N CYS A 277 51.19 -27.12 -4.06
CA CYS A 277 50.70 -25.75 -3.83
C CYS A 277 51.08 -25.26 -2.43
N ASN A 278 51.45 -23.99 -2.29
CA ASN A 278 51.50 -23.34 -0.97
C ASN A 278 50.08 -22.94 -0.57
N VAL A 279 49.61 -23.40 0.60
CA VAL A 279 48.23 -23.21 1.07
C VAL A 279 48.27 -22.58 2.46
N GLU A 280 47.78 -21.34 2.56
CA GLU A 280 47.76 -20.55 3.79
C GLU A 280 46.30 -20.30 4.22
N PRO A 281 45.91 -20.59 5.49
CA PRO A 281 44.56 -20.30 5.96
C PRO A 281 44.34 -18.78 6.03
N LEU A 282 43.23 -18.31 5.47
CA LEU A 282 42.85 -16.90 5.51
C LEU A 282 41.95 -16.64 6.72
N ALA A 283 42.26 -15.64 7.53
CA ALA A 283 41.42 -15.27 8.66
C ALA A 283 40.06 -14.73 8.18
N ALA A 284 39.00 -15.04 8.93
CA ALA A 284 37.65 -14.54 8.63
C ALA A 284 37.64 -13.00 8.61
N GLY A 285 37.27 -12.43 7.46
CA GLY A 285 37.18 -10.96 7.26
C GLY A 285 38.41 -10.31 6.62
N GLN A 286 39.48 -11.06 6.32
CA GLN A 286 40.59 -10.53 5.54
C GLN A 286 40.17 -10.45 4.06
N ALA A 287 39.73 -9.27 3.61
CA ALA A 287 39.52 -9.02 2.20
C ALA A 287 40.87 -8.83 1.52
N LEU A 288 41.20 -9.66 0.54
CA LEU A 288 42.32 -9.38 -0.35
C LEU A 288 41.94 -8.21 -1.26
N SER A 289 42.70 -7.13 -1.18
CA SER A 289 42.67 -6.11 -2.22
C SER A 289 42.95 -6.80 -3.56
N GLN A 290 41.98 -6.80 -4.47
CA GLN A 290 42.25 -7.20 -5.84
C GLN A 290 43.45 -6.38 -6.33
N PRO A 291 44.52 -7.01 -6.86
CA PRO A 291 45.64 -6.25 -7.39
C PRO A 291 45.09 -5.33 -8.49
N ALA A 292 45.31 -4.03 -8.35
CA ALA A 292 44.76 -3.01 -9.24
C ALA A 292 45.30 -3.10 -10.69
N ASP A 293 46.31 -3.94 -10.93
CA ASP A 293 47.06 -4.00 -12.18
C ASP A 293 46.86 -5.34 -12.93
N ALA A 294 45.60 -5.74 -13.14
CA ALA A 294 45.27 -6.79 -14.10
C ALA A 294 44.59 -6.17 -15.33
N HIS A 295 45.40 -5.60 -16.24
CA HIS A 295 44.96 -5.41 -17.62
C HIS A 295 44.76 -6.80 -18.24
N PHE A 296 43.50 -7.16 -18.51
CA PHE A 296 43.11 -8.36 -19.25
C PHE A 296 43.57 -8.29 -20.71
#